data_AF-A0A4V2A1E7-F1
#
_entry.id   AF-A0A4V2A1E7-F1
#
_cell.length_a   1.000
_cell.length_b   1.000
_cell.length_c   1.000
_cell.angle_alpha   90.00
_cell.angle_beta   90.00
_cell.angle_gamma   90.00
#
_symmetry.space_group_name_H-M   'P 1'
#
loop_
_entity.id
_entity.type
_entity.pdbx_description
1 polymer ?
#
loop_
_entity_poly.entity_id
_entity_poly.type
_entity_poly.pdbx_seq_one_letter_code
_entity_poly.pdbx_strand_id
1 'polypeptide(L)'
;MNLLRRSFLRPVVLLPGFVVVFLAACNEEPKKPFGHWPVKPPPGVQQAAYIDAPVRRGRVRVALNGDVWEGALQYRGAELDSLRTIRCNNERLGQIMEAEGKACFALPLFDETDSVADLTERWVSGDFEEGGRIVTEDVNFDGHKDLVLLNSLQSSLSQRSYHIWLYDKGSKSYFYWDVAGRTGGELLAREKSRKELLVATSDSETKVFRVSADTVLQEVVAPKQL
;
A
#
# COMPACT_ATOMS: atom_id res chain seq x y z
N MET A 1 -50.99 -38.28 25.33
CA MET A 1 -52.29 -38.01 25.97
C MET A 1 -52.06 -37.76 27.45
N ASN A 2 -52.62 -36.66 27.95
CA ASN A 2 -52.79 -36.27 29.35
C ASN A 2 -51.52 -35.89 30.13
N LEU A 3 -51.29 -34.58 30.40
CA LEU A 3 -51.90 -33.77 31.50
C LEU A 3 -51.26 -34.18 32.84
N LEU A 4 -50.68 -33.35 33.71
CA LEU A 4 -50.90 -31.96 34.10
C LEU A 4 -49.88 -31.61 35.21
N ARG A 5 -49.54 -30.30 35.33
CA ARG A 5 -49.47 -29.46 36.57
C ARG A 5 -48.89 -30.06 37.87
N ARG A 6 -48.13 -29.37 38.72
CA ARG A 6 -48.14 -27.96 39.23
C ARG A 6 -46.94 -27.94 40.21
N SER A 7 -46.00 -27.01 40.12
CA SER A 7 -45.95 -25.70 40.82
C SER A 7 -45.51 -25.73 42.30
N PHE A 8 -44.60 -24.79 42.59
CA PHE A 8 -44.25 -24.17 43.88
C PHE A 8 -43.31 -24.94 44.82
N LEU A 9 -42.07 -24.45 44.96
CA LEU A 9 -41.63 -23.63 46.10
C LEU A 9 -40.12 -23.29 45.96
N ARG A 10 -39.80 -21.99 45.87
CA ARG A 10 -38.45 -21.47 46.12
C ARG A 10 -38.24 -21.39 47.64
N PRO A 11 -37.02 -21.56 48.13
CA PRO A 11 -36.52 -20.73 49.22
C PRO A 11 -35.51 -19.73 48.65
N VAL A 12 -35.93 -18.47 48.66
CA VAL A 12 -35.05 -17.30 48.59
C VAL A 12 -34.29 -17.26 49.91
N VAL A 13 -32.98 -17.43 49.88
CA VAL A 13 -32.10 -17.09 51.00
C VAL A 13 -31.45 -15.75 50.67
N LEU A 14 -31.91 -14.72 51.38
CA LEU A 14 -31.34 -13.38 51.42
C LEU A 14 -30.16 -13.38 52.39
N LEU A 15 -28.96 -13.08 51.90
CA LEU A 15 -27.85 -12.59 52.71
C LEU A 15 -27.62 -11.11 52.39
N PRO A 16 -27.41 -10.26 53.41
CA PRO A 16 -27.33 -8.83 53.24
C PRO A 16 -25.93 -8.41 52.80
N GLY A 17 -25.84 -7.46 51.86
CA GLY A 17 -24.74 -6.50 51.88
C GLY A 17 -23.67 -6.56 50.79
N PHE A 18 -23.82 -7.33 49.70
CA PHE A 18 -23.05 -7.10 48.47
C PHE A 18 -23.88 -7.50 47.24
N VAL A 19 -24.42 -6.50 46.53
CA VAL A 19 -24.99 -6.72 45.20
C VAL A 19 -23.83 -6.70 44.21
N VAL A 20 -23.27 -7.87 43.92
CA VAL A 20 -22.47 -8.09 42.72
C VAL A 20 -23.45 -8.41 41.59
N VAL A 21 -23.79 -7.43 40.75
CA VAL A 21 -24.55 -7.69 39.52
C VAL A 21 -23.59 -8.27 38.48
N PHE A 22 -23.40 -9.59 38.49
CA PHE A 22 -23.04 -10.31 37.28
C PHE A 22 -24.32 -10.58 36.49
N LEU A 23 -24.64 -9.68 35.56
CA LEU A 23 -25.53 -10.01 34.44
C LEU A 23 -24.66 -10.48 33.29
N ALA A 24 -24.72 -11.79 33.04
CA ALA A 24 -24.21 -12.39 31.84
C ALA A 24 -25.16 -12.14 30.66
N ALA A 25 -24.55 -11.90 29.51
CA ALA A 25 -25.05 -12.14 28.15
C ALA A 25 -26.14 -11.21 27.58
N CYS A 26 -25.68 -10.21 26.83
CA CYS A 26 -26.02 -10.12 25.40
C CYS A 26 -24.72 -9.89 24.62
N ASN A 27 -24.31 -10.92 23.87
CA ASN A 27 -23.45 -10.78 22.71
C ASN A 27 -24.21 -9.93 21.69
N GLU A 28 -23.93 -8.64 21.66
CA GLU A 28 -24.10 -7.87 20.43
C GLU A 28 -22.70 -7.55 19.91
N GLU A 29 -22.28 -8.29 18.89
CA GLU A 29 -21.23 -7.81 17.99
C GLU A 29 -21.61 -6.38 17.58
N PRO A 30 -20.71 -5.40 17.62
CA PRO A 30 -20.98 -4.14 16.98
C PRO A 30 -21.10 -4.43 15.48
N LYS A 31 -22.34 -4.42 14.96
CA LYS A 31 -22.63 -4.34 13.52
C LYS A 31 -22.01 -3.05 12.98
N LYS A 32 -20.74 -3.10 12.61
CA LYS A 32 -20.18 -2.15 11.64
C LYS A 32 -20.78 -2.52 10.28
N PRO A 33 -21.52 -1.64 9.59
CA PRO A 33 -21.14 -1.43 8.22
C PRO A 33 -19.81 -0.67 8.29
N PHE A 34 -18.73 -1.31 7.83
CA PHE A 34 -17.57 -0.56 7.38
C PHE A 34 -18.09 0.41 6.32
N GLY A 35 -18.23 1.69 6.69
CA GLY A 35 -18.60 2.74 5.76
C GLY A 35 -17.59 2.76 4.63
N HIS A 36 -18.10 2.69 3.41
CA HIS A 36 -17.32 2.79 2.19
C HIS A 36 -16.37 4.01 2.26
N TRP A 37 -15.06 3.78 2.05
CA TRP A 37 -14.12 4.84 1.70
C TRP A 37 -14.65 5.62 0.49
N PRO A 38 -14.41 6.94 0.39
CA PRO A 38 -15.41 7.87 -0.13
C PRO A 38 -15.66 7.67 -1.63
N VAL A 39 -16.94 7.53 -1.94
CA VAL A 39 -17.53 7.75 -3.27
C VAL A 39 -17.07 9.13 -3.76
N LYS A 40 -16.64 9.25 -5.02
CA LYS A 40 -16.30 10.54 -5.64
C LYS A 40 -17.35 11.60 -5.24
N PRO A 41 -16.94 12.77 -4.74
CA PRO A 41 -17.90 13.79 -4.32
C PRO A 41 -18.81 14.19 -5.50
N PRO A 42 -20.11 14.44 -5.27
CA PRO A 42 -21.02 14.87 -6.32
C PRO A 42 -20.53 16.15 -7.03
N PRO A 43 -20.89 16.35 -8.31
CA PRO A 43 -20.57 17.58 -9.02
C PRO A 43 -21.13 18.80 -8.27
N GLY A 44 -20.25 19.68 -7.78
CA GLY A 44 -20.62 20.89 -7.03
C GLY A 44 -20.17 20.94 -5.57
N VAL A 45 -19.64 19.85 -5.00
CA VAL A 45 -18.99 19.89 -3.68
C VAL A 45 -17.56 20.38 -3.85
N GLN A 46 -17.29 21.62 -3.45
CA GLN A 46 -15.91 22.10 -3.28
C GLN A 46 -15.27 21.30 -2.14
N GLN A 47 -14.11 20.69 -2.41
CA GLN A 47 -13.25 20.15 -1.35
C GLN A 47 -13.01 21.25 -0.33
N ALA A 48 -13.33 20.99 0.94
CA ALA A 48 -13.03 21.91 2.01
C ALA A 48 -11.51 22.11 2.04
N ALA A 49 -11.02 23.30 1.70
CA ALA A 49 -9.63 23.65 1.91
C ALA A 49 -9.44 23.77 3.42
N TYR A 50 -8.82 22.77 4.05
CA TYR A 50 -8.57 22.75 5.49
C TYR A 50 -7.36 23.64 5.82
N ILE A 51 -7.58 24.96 5.87
CA ILE A 51 -6.51 25.94 6.13
C ILE A 51 -5.95 25.76 7.57
N ASP A 52 -6.78 25.29 8.52
CA ASP A 52 -6.47 25.17 9.95
C ASP A 52 -6.04 23.76 10.41
N ALA A 53 -5.86 22.79 9.50
CA ALA A 53 -5.47 21.44 9.88
C ALA A 53 -4.02 21.35 10.42
N PRO A 54 -3.73 20.40 11.33
CA PRO A 54 -2.39 20.24 11.90
C PRO A 54 -1.38 19.89 10.81
N VAL A 55 -0.20 20.54 10.89
CA VAL A 55 0.90 20.32 9.95
C VAL A 55 1.82 19.23 10.50
N ARG A 56 2.03 18.16 9.72
CA ARG A 56 2.99 17.09 10.01
C ARG A 56 4.16 17.17 9.03
N ARG A 57 5.37 16.86 9.48
CA ARG A 57 6.57 16.87 8.65
C ARG A 57 7.28 15.53 8.74
N GLY A 58 7.83 15.08 7.62
CA GLY A 58 8.62 13.87 7.52
C GLY A 58 9.84 14.09 6.64
N ARG A 59 10.83 13.22 6.79
CA ARG A 59 11.99 13.14 5.90
C ARG A 59 12.09 11.72 5.37
N VAL A 60 12.44 11.61 4.10
CA VAL A 60 12.65 10.32 3.44
C VAL A 60 13.98 10.33 2.74
N ARG A 61 14.65 9.19 2.78
CA ARG A 61 15.89 8.96 2.06
C ARG A 61 15.77 7.68 1.25
N VAL A 62 16.06 7.80 -0.04
CA VAL A 62 16.13 6.69 -1.00
C VAL A 62 17.58 6.53 -1.40
N ALA A 63 18.13 5.32 -1.26
CA ALA A 63 19.49 5.02 -1.67
C ALA A 63 19.57 3.66 -2.37
N LEU A 64 20.04 3.65 -3.62
CA LEU A 64 20.16 2.49 -4.47
C LEU A 64 21.31 2.71 -5.46
N ASN A 65 22.07 1.65 -5.76
CA ASN A 65 23.21 1.68 -6.71
C ASN A 65 24.27 2.78 -6.46
N GLY A 66 24.38 3.31 -5.23
CA GLY A 66 25.26 4.44 -4.88
C GLY A 66 24.63 5.82 -5.11
N ASP A 67 23.46 5.88 -5.74
CA ASP A 67 22.64 7.08 -5.84
C ASP A 67 21.87 7.31 -4.53
N VAL A 68 21.62 8.58 -4.24
CA VAL A 68 20.93 9.06 -3.04
C VAL A 68 20.01 10.20 -3.43
N TRP A 69 18.75 10.07 -3.04
CA TRP A 69 17.77 11.15 -3.02
C TRP A 69 17.20 11.29 -1.61
N GLU A 70 17.04 12.53 -1.15
CA GLU A 70 16.43 12.86 0.14
C GLU A 70 15.35 13.92 -0.06
N GLY A 71 14.17 13.67 0.49
CA GLY A 71 13.01 14.56 0.41
C GLY A 71 12.49 14.96 1.79
N ALA A 72 12.06 16.21 1.91
CA ALA A 72 11.22 16.70 3.00
C ALA A 72 9.76 16.65 2.57
N LEU A 73 8.91 16.11 3.43
CA LEU A 73 7.47 16.04 3.20
C LEU A 73 6.75 16.86 4.25
N GLN A 74 5.70 17.54 3.80
CA GLN A 74 4.77 18.24 4.67
C GLN A 74 3.36 17.77 4.35
N TYR A 75 2.63 17.39 5.39
CA TYR A 75 1.22 17.07 5.31
C TYR A 75 0.43 18.12 6.07
N ARG A 76 -0.76 18.41 5.56
CA ARG A 76 -1.77 19.25 6.23
C ARG A 76 -3.01 18.38 6.42
N GLY A 77 -3.23 17.94 7.66
CA GLY A 77 -4.19 16.87 7.94
C GLY A 77 -3.77 15.57 7.24
N ALA A 78 -4.68 15.03 6.43
CA ALA A 78 -4.49 13.80 5.65
C ALA A 78 -3.77 14.01 4.31
N GLU A 79 -3.67 15.25 3.82
CA GLU A 79 -3.20 15.54 2.46
C GLU A 79 -1.72 15.91 2.44
N LEU A 80 -1.01 15.42 1.41
CA LEU A 80 0.35 15.86 1.14
C LEU A 80 0.33 17.31 0.63
N ASP A 81 0.79 18.23 1.46
CA ASP A 81 0.86 19.67 1.20
C ASP A 81 2.08 20.00 0.34
N SER A 82 3.24 19.41 0.64
CA SER A 82 4.44 19.57 -0.21
C SER A 82 5.43 18.42 -0.10
N LEU A 83 6.17 18.23 -1.19
CA LEU A 83 7.38 17.41 -1.27
C LEU A 83 8.50 18.30 -1.81
N ARG A 84 9.63 18.39 -1.08
CA ARG A 84 10.80 19.17 -1.48
C ARG A 84 12.06 18.31 -1.43
N THR A 85 12.80 18.25 -2.53
CA THR A 85 14.13 17.63 -2.56
C THR A 85 15.11 18.42 -1.68
N ILE A 86 15.74 17.74 -0.73
CA ILE A 86 16.81 18.26 0.13
C ILE A 86 18.17 18.01 -0.51
N ARG A 87 18.39 16.78 -0.98
CA ARG A 87 19.65 16.32 -1.55
C ARG A 87 19.37 15.33 -2.67
N CYS A 88 20.10 15.43 -3.77
CA CYS A 88 20.10 14.43 -4.82
C CYS A 88 21.46 14.43 -5.51
N ASN A 89 22.06 13.25 -5.72
CA ASN A 89 23.33 13.11 -6.44
C ASN A 89 23.19 12.51 -7.85
N ASN A 90 21.97 12.15 -8.26
CA ASN A 90 21.65 11.64 -9.59
C ASN A 90 20.48 12.44 -10.17
N GLU A 91 20.74 13.21 -11.22
CA GLU A 91 19.75 14.12 -11.80
C GLU A 91 18.49 13.39 -12.27
N ARG A 92 18.65 12.20 -12.87
CA ARG A 92 17.51 11.42 -13.37
C ARG A 92 16.64 10.92 -12.22
N LEU A 93 17.24 10.41 -11.15
CA LEU A 93 16.51 10.04 -9.93
C LEU A 93 15.76 11.25 -9.35
N GLY A 94 16.39 12.43 -9.33
CA GLY A 94 15.74 13.67 -8.89
C GLY A 94 14.51 14.03 -9.72
N GLN A 95 14.62 13.96 -11.05
CA GLN A 95 13.51 14.21 -11.98
C GLN A 95 12.35 13.24 -11.77
N ILE A 96 12.64 11.94 -11.58
CA ILE A 96 11.62 10.92 -11.32
C ILE A 96 10.88 11.23 -10.02
N MET A 97 11.62 11.53 -8.94
CA MET A 97 11.01 11.84 -7.65
C MET A 97 10.21 13.16 -7.66
N GLU A 98 10.59 14.14 -8.48
CA GLU A 98 9.81 15.36 -8.67
C GLU A 98 8.51 15.09 -9.43
N ALA A 99 8.56 14.27 -10.48
CA ALA A 99 7.41 13.94 -11.31
C ALA A 99 6.41 13.01 -10.59
N GLU A 100 6.91 11.98 -9.90
CA GLU A 100 6.07 10.90 -9.37
C GLU A 100 5.93 10.90 -7.85
N GLY A 101 6.87 11.55 -7.14
CA GLY A 101 6.92 11.49 -5.68
C GLY A 101 5.65 12.02 -5.02
N LYS A 102 5.01 13.04 -5.58
CA LYS A 102 3.74 13.55 -5.04
C LYS A 102 2.65 12.47 -5.04
N ALA A 103 2.49 11.73 -6.13
CA ALA A 103 1.53 10.63 -6.21
C ALA A 103 1.93 9.50 -5.25
N CYS A 104 3.22 9.12 -5.26
CA CYS A 104 3.78 8.12 -4.35
C CYS A 104 3.45 8.39 -2.87
N PHE A 105 3.40 9.65 -2.46
CA PHE A 105 3.14 10.08 -1.08
C PHE A 105 1.76 10.70 -0.83
N ALA A 106 0.85 10.70 -1.81
CA ALA A 106 -0.42 11.44 -1.75
C ALA A 106 -1.39 10.89 -0.68
N LEU A 107 -1.47 9.58 -0.53
CA LEU A 107 -2.31 8.96 0.49
C LEU A 107 -1.62 9.05 1.86
N PRO A 108 -2.30 9.39 2.96
CA PRO A 108 -1.74 9.22 4.29
C PRO A 108 -1.81 7.75 4.72
N LEU A 109 -0.75 7.24 5.34
CA LEU A 109 -0.79 5.95 6.07
C LEU A 109 -1.22 6.14 7.54
N PHE A 110 -1.57 7.36 7.93
CA PHE A 110 -1.70 7.71 9.34
C PHE A 110 -3.07 7.34 9.89
N ASP A 111 -3.05 6.68 11.04
CA ASP A 111 -4.05 6.93 12.08
C ASP A 111 -3.69 8.27 12.76
N GLU A 112 -4.68 9.06 13.17
CA GLU A 112 -4.44 10.42 13.69
C GLU A 112 -3.53 10.44 14.94
N THR A 113 -3.36 9.31 15.60
CA THR A 113 -2.61 9.09 16.83
C THR A 113 -1.10 8.86 16.65
N ASP A 114 -0.63 8.68 15.42
CA ASP A 114 0.78 8.36 15.15
C ASP A 114 1.68 9.61 15.20
N SER A 115 2.66 9.60 16.11
CA SER A 115 3.52 10.75 16.45
C SER A 115 4.99 10.57 16.05
N VAL A 116 5.30 9.51 15.30
CA VAL A 116 6.68 9.19 14.90
C VAL A 116 7.20 10.17 13.83
N ALA A 117 8.37 10.77 14.08
CA ALA A 117 8.97 11.82 13.25
C ALA A 117 9.90 11.31 12.13
N ASP A 118 10.44 10.09 12.24
CA ASP A 118 11.24 9.42 11.19
C ASP A 118 10.42 8.28 10.57
N LEU A 119 10.11 8.40 9.28
CA LEU A 119 9.21 7.50 8.57
C LEU A 119 9.95 6.68 7.50
N THR A 120 11.29 6.72 7.49
CA THR A 120 12.11 6.13 6.42
C THR A 120 11.81 4.64 6.21
N GLU A 121 11.78 3.85 7.30
CA GLU A 121 11.50 2.40 7.26
C GLU A 121 10.10 2.05 6.76
N ARG A 122 9.14 2.98 6.85
CA ARG A 122 7.74 2.73 6.49
C ARG A 122 7.46 3.00 5.01
N TRP A 123 8.34 3.75 4.36
CA TRP A 123 8.08 4.31 3.04
C TRP A 123 8.97 3.70 1.97
N VAL A 124 10.19 3.31 2.34
CA VAL A 124 11.15 2.66 1.46
C VAL A 124 11.36 1.23 1.93
N SER A 125 11.00 0.28 1.08
CA SER A 125 11.28 -1.13 1.28
C SER A 125 12.44 -1.60 0.40
N GLY A 126 13.16 -2.63 0.85
CA GLY A 126 14.12 -3.37 0.04
C GLY A 126 13.53 -4.61 -0.64
N ASP A 127 12.27 -4.92 -0.36
CA ASP A 127 11.55 -6.11 -0.81
C ASP A 127 10.16 -5.73 -1.35
N PHE A 128 9.87 -6.13 -2.58
CA PHE A 128 8.60 -5.90 -3.23
C PHE A 128 7.43 -6.60 -2.54
N GLU A 129 7.66 -7.77 -1.94
CA GLU A 129 6.61 -8.54 -1.26
C GLU A 129 6.21 -7.89 0.07
N GLU A 130 7.13 -7.20 0.75
CA GLU A 130 6.81 -6.29 1.87
C GLU A 130 5.97 -5.09 1.37
N GLY A 131 6.17 -4.73 0.10
CA GLY A 131 5.54 -3.60 -0.56
C GLY A 131 6.01 -2.28 0.02
N GLY A 132 5.17 -1.26 -0.11
CA GLY A 132 5.50 0.09 0.33
C GLY A 132 5.21 1.12 -0.76
N ARG A 133 5.64 2.35 -0.50
CA ARG A 133 5.48 3.47 -1.43
C ARG A 133 6.62 3.52 -2.42
N ILE A 134 7.82 3.25 -1.93
CA ILE A 134 9.04 3.09 -2.70
C ILE A 134 9.56 1.70 -2.39
N VAL A 135 9.83 0.91 -3.41
CA VAL A 135 10.58 -0.34 -3.29
C VAL A 135 11.89 -0.17 -4.05
N THR A 136 12.99 -0.62 -3.43
CA THR A 136 14.36 -0.55 -3.96
C THR A 136 14.91 -1.97 -4.12
N GLU A 137 14.44 -2.64 -5.16
CA GLU A 137 14.73 -4.05 -5.40
C GLU A 137 15.04 -4.30 -6.87
N ASP A 138 15.91 -5.28 -7.15
CA ASP A 138 16.21 -5.78 -8.50
C ASP A 138 15.00 -6.53 -9.08
N VAL A 139 14.16 -5.86 -9.85
CA VAL A 139 12.91 -6.40 -10.43
C VAL A 139 13.17 -7.16 -11.71
N ASN A 140 14.13 -6.71 -12.52
CA ASN A 140 14.45 -7.34 -13.81
C ASN A 140 15.50 -8.46 -13.73
N PHE A 141 16.03 -8.73 -12.54
CA PHE A 141 16.99 -9.79 -12.24
C PHE A 141 18.36 -9.61 -12.93
N ASP A 142 18.81 -8.36 -13.04
CA ASP A 142 20.09 -7.99 -13.66
C ASP A 142 21.23 -7.78 -12.64
N GLY A 143 20.92 -7.83 -11.35
CA GLY A 143 21.85 -7.65 -10.24
C GLY A 143 21.95 -6.22 -9.69
N HIS A 144 21.19 -5.27 -10.24
CA HIS A 144 21.11 -3.89 -9.76
C HIS A 144 19.74 -3.61 -9.15
N LYS A 145 19.69 -2.71 -8.16
CA LYS A 145 18.41 -2.34 -7.55
C LYS A 145 17.65 -1.42 -8.50
N ASP A 146 16.37 -1.68 -8.70
CA ASP A 146 15.48 -0.78 -9.43
C ASP A 146 14.70 0.11 -8.47
N LEU A 147 14.10 1.16 -9.01
CA LEU A 147 13.19 2.03 -8.28
C LEU A 147 11.76 1.72 -8.66
N VAL A 148 10.96 1.29 -7.70
CA VAL A 148 9.54 0.96 -7.91
C VAL A 148 8.71 1.91 -7.06
N LEU A 149 7.85 2.70 -7.70
CA LEU A 149 7.08 3.77 -7.08
C LEU A 149 5.59 3.45 -7.11
N LEU A 150 4.94 3.50 -5.95
CA LEU A 150 3.50 3.33 -5.85
C LEU A 150 2.79 4.43 -6.64
N ASN A 151 1.96 4.04 -7.60
CA ASN A 151 1.04 4.94 -8.24
C ASN A 151 -0.27 4.97 -7.46
N SER A 152 -0.40 5.90 -6.52
CA SER A 152 -1.62 6.00 -5.70
C SER A 152 -2.87 6.39 -6.50
N LEU A 153 -2.72 6.97 -7.69
CA LEU A 153 -3.83 7.41 -8.53
C LEU A 153 -4.47 6.23 -9.27
N GLN A 154 -3.68 5.19 -9.54
CA GLN A 154 -4.13 3.95 -10.20
C GLN A 154 -4.31 2.79 -9.22
N SER A 155 -3.80 2.91 -7.99
CA SER A 155 -4.00 1.93 -6.93
C SER A 155 -5.42 1.97 -6.36
N SER A 156 -5.89 0.82 -5.91
CA SER A 156 -7.15 0.63 -5.18
C SER A 156 -6.90 -0.07 -3.84
N LEU A 157 -7.96 -0.30 -3.06
CA LEU A 157 -7.87 -1.03 -1.79
C LEU A 157 -7.41 -2.48 -1.96
N SER A 158 -7.72 -3.12 -3.09
CA SER A 158 -7.44 -4.53 -3.35
C SER A 158 -6.23 -4.75 -4.27
N GLN A 159 -5.74 -3.70 -4.93
CA GLN A 159 -4.67 -3.81 -5.92
C GLN A 159 -3.79 -2.57 -5.90
N ARG A 160 -2.49 -2.75 -5.70
CA ARG A 160 -1.50 -1.69 -5.82
C ARG A 160 -0.99 -1.65 -7.25
N SER A 161 -0.85 -0.46 -7.80
CA SER A 161 -0.21 -0.22 -9.09
C SER A 161 1.13 0.49 -8.86
N TYR A 162 2.13 0.09 -9.64
CA TYR A 162 3.50 0.55 -9.46
C TYR A 162 4.09 1.02 -10.79
N HIS A 163 4.75 2.17 -10.77
CA HIS A 163 5.65 2.60 -11.83
C HIS A 163 7.05 2.03 -11.56
N ILE A 164 7.60 1.32 -12.54
CA ILE A 164 8.88 0.62 -12.39
C ILE A 164 9.94 1.35 -13.21
N TRP A 165 11.03 1.73 -12.56
CA TRP A 165 12.16 2.44 -13.13
C TRP A 165 13.42 1.59 -13.01
N LEU A 166 13.83 0.98 -14.11
CA LEU A 166 14.97 0.08 -14.14
C LEU A 166 16.29 0.87 -14.16
N TYR A 167 17.29 0.36 -13.46
CA TYR A 167 18.63 0.92 -13.49
C TYR A 167 19.42 0.40 -14.68
N ASP A 168 19.86 1.30 -15.56
CA ASP A 168 20.81 0.96 -16.63
C ASP A 168 22.24 1.22 -16.17
N LYS A 169 23.00 0.15 -15.92
CA LYS A 169 24.41 0.22 -15.52
C LYS A 169 25.31 0.90 -16.55
N GLY A 170 24.95 0.86 -17.84
CA GLY A 170 25.73 1.44 -18.93
C GLY A 170 25.67 2.97 -18.89
N SER A 171 24.47 3.52 -18.71
CA SER A 171 24.25 4.97 -18.60
C SER A 171 24.29 5.51 -17.15
N LYS A 172 24.32 4.62 -16.14
CA LYS A 172 24.20 4.94 -14.71
C LYS A 172 22.96 5.80 -14.43
N SER A 173 21.85 5.42 -15.06
CA SER A 173 20.61 6.19 -15.08
C SER A 173 19.40 5.26 -14.98
N TYR A 174 18.22 5.86 -14.92
CA TYR A 174 16.95 5.15 -14.74
C TYR A 174 16.00 5.40 -15.92
N PHE A 175 15.37 4.34 -16.40
CA PHE A 175 14.36 4.42 -17.46
C PHE A 175 13.06 3.72 -17.04
N TYR A 176 11.94 4.26 -17.50
CA TYR A 176 10.63 3.72 -17.19
C TYR A 176 10.44 2.38 -17.93
N TRP A 177 10.09 1.34 -17.19
CA TRP A 177 9.73 0.04 -17.74
C TRP A 177 8.23 -0.16 -17.61
N ASP A 178 7.55 0.08 -18.73
CA ASP A 178 6.10 -0.07 -18.85
C ASP A 178 5.68 -1.55 -18.84
N VAL A 179 5.71 -2.17 -17.66
CA VAL A 179 5.29 -3.56 -17.49
C VAL A 179 3.82 -3.70 -17.86
N ALA A 180 2.96 -2.79 -17.37
CA ALA A 180 1.52 -2.84 -17.62
C ALA A 180 1.16 -2.77 -19.11
N GLY A 181 1.77 -1.85 -19.86
CA GLY A 181 1.57 -1.77 -21.31
C GLY A 181 2.07 -3.01 -22.08
N ARG A 182 3.07 -3.73 -21.55
CA ARG A 182 3.66 -4.92 -22.20
C ARG A 182 2.94 -6.22 -21.87
N THR A 183 2.37 -6.33 -20.67
CA THR A 183 1.74 -7.55 -20.17
C THR A 183 0.21 -7.49 -20.17
N GLY A 184 -0.35 -6.28 -20.30
CA GLY A 184 -1.78 -6.02 -20.13
C GLY A 184 -2.25 -6.02 -18.67
N GLY A 185 -1.33 -5.88 -17.71
CA GLY A 185 -1.67 -5.93 -16.29
C GLY A 185 -0.60 -5.43 -15.32
N GLU A 186 -0.97 -5.28 -14.06
CA GLU A 186 -0.09 -4.76 -13.00
C GLU A 186 0.77 -5.86 -12.38
N LEU A 187 2.00 -5.51 -11.99
CA LEU A 187 2.88 -6.41 -11.26
C LEU A 187 2.31 -6.74 -9.88
N LEU A 188 2.11 -8.03 -9.60
CA LEU A 188 1.62 -8.54 -8.32
C LEU A 188 2.72 -9.12 -7.44
N ALA A 189 3.62 -9.91 -8.02
CA ALA A 189 4.66 -10.63 -7.30
C ALA A 189 5.79 -11.02 -8.24
N ARG A 190 6.89 -11.50 -7.67
CA ARG A 190 8.09 -11.89 -8.40
C ARG A 190 8.68 -13.20 -7.88
N GLU A 191 9.18 -14.02 -8.79
CA GLU A 191 9.86 -15.28 -8.49
C GLU A 191 11.31 -15.20 -8.97
N LYS A 192 12.20 -14.85 -8.03
CA LYS A 192 13.62 -14.59 -8.31
C LYS A 192 14.34 -15.80 -8.91
N SER A 193 14.01 -17.01 -8.45
CA SER A 193 14.70 -18.23 -8.88
C SER A 193 14.47 -18.55 -10.36
N ARG A 194 13.28 -18.24 -10.87
CA ARG A 194 12.86 -18.50 -12.26
C ARG A 194 12.91 -17.26 -13.14
N LYS A 195 13.27 -16.09 -12.58
CA LYS A 195 13.20 -14.78 -13.23
C LYS A 195 11.81 -14.50 -13.79
N GLU A 196 10.78 -14.78 -12.99
CA GLU A 196 9.39 -14.68 -13.39
C GLU A 196 8.66 -13.55 -12.65
N LEU A 197 7.74 -12.88 -13.33
CA LEU A 197 6.84 -11.87 -12.80
C LEU A 197 5.42 -12.43 -12.85
N LEU A 198 4.67 -12.28 -11.76
CA LEU A 198 3.24 -12.53 -11.71
C LEU A 198 2.52 -11.22 -11.93
N VAL A 199 1.57 -11.21 -12.87
CA VAL A 199 0.86 -10.03 -13.32
C VAL A 199 -0.64 -10.24 -13.20
N ALA A 200 -1.37 -9.29 -12.63
CA ALA A 200 -2.83 -9.24 -12.65
C ALA A 200 -3.31 -8.42 -13.84
N THR A 201 -3.98 -9.06 -14.78
CA THR A 201 -4.62 -8.39 -15.91
C THR A 201 -5.95 -7.75 -15.50
N SER A 202 -6.47 -6.85 -16.33
CA SER A 202 -7.71 -6.09 -16.04
C SER A 202 -8.96 -6.97 -15.87
N ASP A 203 -8.95 -8.19 -16.41
CA ASP A 203 -9.97 -9.22 -16.27
C ASP A 203 -9.80 -10.07 -14.99
N SER A 204 -8.88 -9.69 -14.10
CA SER A 204 -8.52 -10.41 -12.87
C SER A 204 -7.89 -11.79 -13.10
N GLU A 205 -7.40 -12.09 -14.32
CA GLU A 205 -6.54 -13.24 -14.54
C GLU A 205 -5.13 -12.97 -14.02
N THR A 206 -4.46 -14.03 -13.53
CA THR A 206 -3.05 -13.96 -13.17
C THR A 206 -2.24 -14.62 -14.27
N LYS A 207 -1.31 -13.86 -14.85
CA LYS A 207 -0.39 -14.33 -15.88
C LYS A 207 1.04 -14.33 -15.35
N VAL A 208 1.86 -15.22 -15.88
CA VAL A 208 3.28 -15.34 -15.51
C VAL A 208 4.12 -14.95 -16.71
N PHE A 209 5.07 -14.04 -16.52
CA PHE A 209 6.00 -13.61 -17.55
C PHE A 209 7.43 -13.88 -17.10
N ARG A 210 8.22 -14.54 -17.95
CA ARG A 210 9.66 -14.68 -17.73
C ARG A 210 10.38 -13.45 -18.27
N VAL A 211 11.28 -12.89 -17.47
CA VAL A 211 12.17 -11.79 -17.85
C VAL A 211 13.40 -12.37 -18.53
N SER A 212 13.74 -11.85 -19.70
CA SER A 212 14.96 -12.16 -20.45
C SER A 212 15.57 -10.87 -20.98
N ALA A 213 16.89 -10.87 -21.24
CA ALA A 213 17.63 -9.69 -21.71
C ALA A 213 17.26 -8.40 -20.94
N ASP A 214 17.14 -8.52 -19.61
CA ASP A 214 16.90 -7.47 -18.63
C ASP A 214 15.58 -6.67 -18.78
N THR A 215 14.81 -6.83 -19.87
CA THR A 215 13.58 -6.05 -20.12
C THR A 215 12.52 -6.77 -20.96
N VAL A 216 12.87 -7.90 -21.59
CA VAL A 216 11.97 -8.65 -22.46
C VAL A 216 11.09 -9.56 -21.61
N LEU A 217 9.77 -9.44 -21.80
CA LEU A 217 8.76 -10.22 -21.10
C LEU A 217 8.20 -11.28 -22.04
N GLN A 218 8.34 -12.55 -21.67
CA GLN A 218 7.77 -13.68 -22.40
C GLN A 218 6.74 -14.38 -21.53
N GLU A 219 5.49 -14.44 -21.97
CA GLU A 219 4.43 -15.15 -21.24
C GLU A 219 4.76 -16.64 -21.12
N VAL A 220 4.68 -17.16 -19.90
CA VAL A 220 4.87 -18.57 -19.58
C VAL A 220 3.52 -19.26 -19.66
N VAL A 221 3.20 -19.78 -20.84
CA VAL A 221 2.00 -20.60 -21.03
C VAL A 221 2.31 -22.02 -20.55
N ALA A 222 1.60 -22.49 -19.52
CA ALA A 222 1.67 -23.90 -19.14
C ALA A 222 1.34 -24.75 -20.38
N PRO A 223 2.11 -25.81 -20.70
CA PRO A 223 1.77 -26.67 -21.82
C PRO A 223 0.35 -27.18 -21.58
N LYS A 224 -0.57 -26.85 -22.50
CA LYS A 224 -1.88 -27.50 -22.55
C LYS A 224 -1.58 -29.00 -22.60
N GLN A 225 -2.04 -29.74 -21.60
CA GLN A 225 -2.08 -31.19 -21.68
C GLN A 225 -2.90 -31.52 -22.94
N LEU A 226 -2.20 -31.94 -23.99
CA LEU A 226 -2.77 -32.45 -25.24
C LEU A 226 -3.35 -33.85 -24.99
#